data_AF-A0A3E0Q470-F1
#
_entry.id   AF-A0A3E0Q470-F1
#
_cell.length_a   1.000
_cell.length_b   1.000
_cell.length_c   1.000
_cell.angle_alpha   90.00
_cell.angle_beta   90.00
_cell.angle_gamma   90.00
#
_symmetry.space_group_name_H-M   'P 1'
#
loop_
_entity.id
_entity.type
_entity.pdbx_description
1 polymer ?
#
loop_
_entity_poly.entity_id
_entity_poly.type
_entity_poly.pdbx_seq_one_letter_code
_entity_poly.pdbx_strand_id
1 'polypeptide(L)' 'MQPVEIRKQISIFVPISDWRVIRQEAARRRIPITELCRRWMRPEIAVLRKKAEQERNWSDVA' A
#
# COMPACT_ATOMS: atom_id res chain seq x y z
N MET A 1 19.82 5.34 -14.66
CA MET A 1 19.47 4.21 -13.77
C MET A 1 18.28 4.62 -12.94
N GLN A 2 17.18 3.86 -12.95
CA GLN A 2 16.10 4.09 -11.98
C GLN A 2 16.53 3.57 -10.60
N PRO A 3 16.18 4.25 -9.50
CA PRO A 3 16.55 3.80 -8.16
C PRO A 3 15.97 2.42 -7.88
N VAL A 4 16.79 1.53 -7.28
CA VAL A 4 16.37 0.19 -6.88
C VAL A 4 15.34 0.32 -5.75
N GLU A 5 14.11 -0.11 -6.01
CA GLU A 5 13.02 -0.09 -5.02
C GLU A 5 13.28 -1.16 -3.94
N ILE A 6 13.65 -0.74 -2.73
CA ILE A 6 13.79 -1.64 -1.57
C ILE A 6 12.39 -2.10 -1.13
N ARG A 7 12.20 -3.41 -1.00
CA ARG A 7 10.92 -4.01 -0.59
C ARG A 7 11.05 -4.73 0.74
N LYS A 8 10.01 -4.61 1.58
CA LYS A 8 9.88 -5.32 2.86
C LYS A 8 8.68 -6.26 2.80
N GLN A 9 8.85 -7.51 3.25
CA GLN A 9 7.74 -8.41 3.50
C GLN A 9 7.07 -8.03 4.82
N ILE A 10 5.74 -7.98 4.82
CA ILE A 10 4.93 -7.67 6.00
C ILE A 10 3.92 -8.78 6.24
N SER A 11 3.59 -8.99 7.51
CA SER A 11 2.49 -9.85 7.95
C SER A 11 1.42 -8.98 8.58
N ILE A 12 0.16 -9.19 8.21
CA ILE A 12 -0.99 -8.49 8.77
C ILE A 12 -2.00 -9.51 9.29
N PHE A 13 -2.70 -9.16 10.36
CA PHE A 13 -3.84 -9.93 10.86
C PHE A 13 -5.13 -9.32 10.32
N VAL A 14 -5.97 -10.15 9.71
CA VAL A 14 -7.28 -9.76 9.18
C VAL A 14 -8.30 -10.84 9.50
N PRO A 15 -9.60 -10.52 9.63
CA PRO A 15 -10.65 -11.52 9.74
C PRO A 15 -10.62 -12.49 8.55
N ILE A 16 -10.92 -13.76 8.82
CA ILE A 16 -10.97 -14.80 7.78
C ILE A 16 -12.03 -14.48 6.72
N SER A 17 -13.15 -13.87 7.13
CA SER A 17 -14.21 -13.40 6.24
C SER A 17 -13.67 -12.45 5.18
N ASP A 18 -12.86 -11.49 5.61
CA ASP A 18 -12.35 -10.41 4.77
C ASP A 18 -11.26 -10.96 3.86
N TRP A 19 -10.36 -11.79 4.42
CA TRP A 19 -9.36 -12.50 3.63
C TRP A 19 -9.97 -13.31 2.48
N ARG A 20 -11.10 -13.98 2.74
CA ARG A 20 -11.82 -14.73 1.70
C ARG A 20 -12.29 -13.83 0.56
N VAL A 21 -12.84 -12.66 0.89
CA VAL A 21 -13.30 -11.67 -0.11
C VAL A 21 -12.12 -11.15 -0.93
N ILE A 22 -11.02 -10.78 -0.29
CA ILE A 22 -9.81 -10.29 -0.96
C ILE A 22 -9.27 -11.34 -1.94
N ARG A 23 -9.22 -12.61 -1.50
CA ARG A 23 -8.74 -13.72 -2.32
C ARG A 23 -9.64 -13.98 -3.54
N GLN A 24 -10.95 -13.93 -3.36
CA GLN A 24 -11.91 -14.07 -4.45
C GLN A 24 -11.75 -12.96 -5.49
N GLU A 25 -11.54 -11.73 -5.04
CA GLU A 25 -11.36 -10.58 -5.94
C GLU A 25 -10.06 -10.66 -6.74
N ALA A 26 -8.97 -11.12 -6.12
CA ALA A 26 -7.71 -11.36 -6.82
C ALA A 26 -7.86 -12.44 -7.91
N ALA A 27 -8.58 -13.53 -7.60
CA ALA A 27 -8.88 -14.59 -8.55
C ALA A 27 -9.76 -14.09 -9.71
N ARG A 28 -10.81 -13.31 -9.41
CA ARG A 28 -11.71 -12.72 -10.41
C ARG A 28 -10.95 -11.82 -11.39
N ARG A 29 -9.97 -11.05 -10.91
CA ARG A 29 -9.11 -10.17 -11.73
C ARG A 29 -7.92 -10.89 -12.37
N ARG A 30 -7.70 -12.17 -12.05
CA ARG A 30 -6.54 -12.97 -12.50
C ARG A 30 -5.19 -12.31 -12.19
N ILE A 31 -5.06 -11.76 -10.98
CA ILE A 31 -3.80 -11.16 -10.52
C ILE A 31 -3.37 -11.76 -9.18
N PRO A 32 -2.06 -11.74 -8.85
CA PRO A 32 -1.59 -12.13 -7.53
C PRO A 32 -2.25 -11.28 -6.43
N ILE A 33 -2.62 -11.92 -5.32
CA ILE A 33 -3.25 -11.21 -4.19
C ILE A 33 -2.39 -10.06 -3.65
N THR A 34 -1.07 -10.22 -3.66
CA THR A 34 -0.11 -9.17 -3.25
C THR A 34 -0.07 -7.99 -4.23
N GLU A 35 -0.38 -8.21 -5.50
CA GLU A 35 -0.56 -7.13 -6.48
C GLU A 35 -1.87 -6.39 -6.22
N LEU A 36 -2.97 -7.11 -5.95
CA LEU A 36 -4.24 -6.49 -5.57
C LEU A 36 -4.09 -5.59 -4.34
N CYS A 37 -3.47 -6.11 -3.26
CA CYS A 37 -3.24 -5.33 -2.05
C CYS A 37 -2.39 -4.08 -2.34
N ARG A 38 -1.31 -4.20 -3.13
CA ARG A 38 -0.49 -3.03 -3.53
C ARG A 38 -1.30 -1.99 -4.30
N ARG A 39 -2.16 -2.42 -5.23
CA ARG A 39 -3.03 -1.51 -6.00
C ARG A 39 -3.99 -0.75 -5.09
N TRP A 40 -4.58 -1.41 -4.11
CA TRP A 40 -5.49 -0.79 -3.16
C TRP A 40 -4.79 0.13 -2.16
N MET A 41 -3.54 -0.17 -1.76
CA MET A 41 -2.78 0.70 -0.87
C MET A 41 -2.25 1.96 -1.56
N ARG A 42 -1.97 1.92 -2.87
CA ARG A 42 -1.32 3.04 -3.61
C ARG A 42 -1.99 4.42 -3.42
N PRO A 43 -3.33 4.57 -3.53
CA PRO A 43 -3.97 5.87 -3.36
C PRO A 43 -3.75 6.44 -1.96
N GLU A 44 -3.95 5.63 -0.93
CA GLU A 44 -3.78 6.05 0.48
C GLU A 44 -2.32 6.38 0.78
N ILE A 45 -1.37 5.58 0.28
CA ILE A 45 0.06 5.88 0.41
C ILE A 45 0.40 7.21 -0.26
N ALA A 46 -0.18 7.53 -1.43
CA ALA A 46 0.08 8.79 -2.11
C ALA A 46 -0.42 9.99 -1.29
N VAL A 47 -1.59 9.87 -0.64
CA VAL A 47 -2.11 10.90 0.28
C VAL A 47 -1.18 11.05 1.49
N LEU A 48 -0.78 9.94 2.11
CA LEU A 48 0.10 9.95 3.28
C LEU A 48 1.47 10.56 2.97
N ARG A 49 2.05 10.30 1.80
CA ARG A 49 3.31 10.91 1.37
C ARG A 49 3.20 12.43 1.26
N LYS A 50 2.13 12.94 0.63
CA LYS A 50 1.89 14.38 0.53
C LYS A 50 1.76 15.05 1.90
N LYS A 51 1.05 14.41 2.83
CA LYS A 51 0.91 14.91 4.21
C LYS A 51 2.28 14.96 4.92
N ALA A 52 3.06 13.88 4.82
CA ALA A 52 4.39 13.82 5.42
C ALA A 52 5.36 14.88 4.83
N GLU A 53 5.28 15.15 3.53
CA GLU A 53 6.05 16.23 2.88
C GLU A 53 5.65 17.62 3.40
N GLN A 54 4.35 17.86 3.59
CA GLN A 54 3.85 19.13 4.14
C GLN A 54 4.29 19.35 5.59
N GLU A 55 4.17 18.31 6.42
CA GLU A 55 4.60 18.37 7.82
C GLU A 55 6.10 18.59 7.95
N ARG A 56 6.90 17.95 7.08
CA ARG A 56 8.34 18.16 7.03
C ARG A 56 8.69 19.60 6.62
N ASN A 57 8.07 20.10 5.57
CA ASN A 57 8.28 21.48 5.12
C ASN A 57 7.83 22.51 6.16
N TRP A 58 6.80 22.23 6.96
CA TRP A 58 6.41 23.09 8.08
C TRP A 58 7.42 23.06 9.22
N SER A 59 8.00 21.89 9.49
CA SER A 59 9.03 21.71 10.54
C SER A 59 10.36 22.36 10.19
N ASP A 60 10.66 22.58 8.90
CA ASP A 60 11.87 23.26 8.43
C ASP A 60 11.72 24.81 8.38
N VAL A 61 10.52 25.34 8.63
CA VAL A 61 10.21 26.79 8.58
C VAL A 61 9.94 27.38 9.98
N ALA A 62 9.78 26.53 11.00
CA ALA A 62 9.65 26.90 12.41
C ALA A 62 11.00 26.87 13.14
#